data_AF-A0A925TLJ3-F1
#
_entry.id   AF-A0A925TLJ3-F1
#
_cell.length_a   1.000
_cell.length_b   1.000
_cell.length_c   1.000
_cell.angle_alpha   90.00
_cell.angle_beta   90.00
_cell.angle_gamma   90.00
#
_symmetry.space_group_name_H-M   'P 1'
#
loop_
_entity.id
_entity.type
_entity.pdbx_description
1 polymer ?
#
loop_
_entity_poly.entity_id
_entity_poly.type
_entity_poly.pdbx_seq_one_letter_code
_entity_poly.pdbx_strand_id
1 'polypeptide(L)'
;VATLADSDKLRVGDVVFAVGNPLGVGQTVTMGIVSATGRNNLGILSNEQGVGYENFIQTDAAINQGNSGGALIDAKGRLVGINTAIISPSRGNIGIGFSIPVNQAAAIMNSLVATGKVQRGYLGVAGQNLEPKLAESLGLPANTKGVAVSDVVKDSPAAKAGLKRSDIIVKINGRDVDSQFALRLIVSQIMPDTEISVTVLRDGKERALKVKLGSLDEQAGATGEFIPGVTVKAIDEELRTQFKIDKAVEAGVVVTAIDDKSPYADILVPGLIIVEINRRPVTDAQTASAAIRTGLNALLVQYRGVLRYVTINVK
;
A
#
# COMPACT_ATOMS: atom_id res chain seq x y z
N VAL A 1 -5.85 9.48 -28.99
CA VAL A 1 -5.98 8.18 -28.29
C VAL A 1 -4.58 7.61 -28.14
N ALA A 2 -4.16 7.23 -26.93
CA ALA A 2 -2.86 6.60 -26.69
C ALA A 2 -3.04 5.10 -26.47
N THR A 3 -2.24 4.28 -27.15
CA THR A 3 -2.24 2.83 -26.92
C THR A 3 -1.31 2.51 -25.74
N LEU A 4 -1.80 1.79 -24.74
CA LEU A 4 -0.96 1.35 -23.62
C LEU A 4 -0.14 0.13 -24.03
N ALA A 5 1.14 0.13 -23.71
CA ALA A 5 1.96 -1.07 -23.74
C ALA A 5 1.79 -1.87 -22.44
N ASP A 6 2.37 -3.06 -22.41
CA ASP A 6 2.62 -3.79 -21.17
C ASP A 6 4.01 -3.43 -20.67
N SER A 7 4.11 -2.57 -19.65
CA SER A 7 5.40 -2.09 -19.14
C SER A 7 6.26 -3.17 -18.51
N ASP A 8 5.69 -4.32 -18.13
CA ASP A 8 6.48 -5.44 -17.58
C ASP A 8 7.36 -6.10 -18.62
N LYS A 9 7.02 -5.92 -19.91
CA LYS A 9 7.77 -6.49 -21.03
C LYS A 9 8.90 -5.59 -21.50
N LEU A 10 9.08 -4.42 -20.87
CA LEU A 10 10.23 -3.56 -21.14
C LEU A 10 11.52 -4.24 -20.71
N ARG A 11 12.56 -4.02 -21.51
CA ARG A 11 13.91 -4.49 -21.22
C ARG A 11 14.87 -3.32 -21.26
N VAL A 12 15.93 -3.44 -20.47
CA VAL A 12 17.06 -2.51 -20.55
C VAL A 12 17.60 -2.50 -21.98
N GLY A 13 17.77 -1.30 -22.54
CA GLY A 13 18.17 -1.08 -23.93
C GLY A 13 17.03 -0.84 -24.92
N ASP A 14 15.76 -1.07 -24.55
CA ASP A 14 14.64 -0.72 -25.44
C ASP A 14 14.62 0.81 -25.67
N VAL A 15 14.46 1.23 -26.93
CA VAL A 15 14.40 2.65 -27.33
C VAL A 15 13.08 3.27 -26.86
N VAL A 16 13.18 4.45 -26.24
CA VAL A 16 12.05 5.21 -25.73
C VAL A 16 12.14 6.70 -26.06
N PHE A 17 11.00 7.36 -26.07
CA PHE A 17 10.90 8.81 -26.25
C PHE A 17 10.13 9.41 -25.08
N ALA A 18 10.68 10.45 -24.45
CA ALA A 18 9.99 11.24 -23.46
C ALA A 18 9.33 12.44 -24.14
N VAL A 19 8.04 12.64 -23.89
CA VAL A 19 7.22 13.73 -24.43
C VAL A 19 6.67 14.56 -23.29
N GLY A 20 6.84 15.88 -23.37
CA GLY A 20 6.33 16.81 -22.36
C GLY A 20 6.45 18.27 -22.80
N ASN A 21 6.33 19.20 -21.84
CA ASN A 21 6.46 20.64 -22.09
C ASN A 21 7.58 21.22 -21.19
N PRO A 22 8.85 20.89 -21.45
CA PRO A 22 9.96 21.32 -20.61
C PRO A 22 10.03 22.84 -20.56
N LEU A 23 10.11 23.39 -19.33
CA LEU A 23 10.26 24.83 -19.08
C LEU A 23 9.20 25.73 -19.78
N GLY A 24 8.07 25.15 -20.21
CA GLY A 24 7.01 25.89 -20.90
C GLY A 24 7.29 26.26 -22.36
N VAL A 25 8.33 25.70 -22.99
CA VAL A 25 8.72 26.06 -24.37
C VAL A 25 7.84 25.46 -25.46
N GLY A 26 6.89 24.60 -25.09
CA GLY A 26 6.02 23.85 -25.98
C GLY A 26 6.31 22.35 -25.95
N GLN A 27 5.47 21.58 -26.65
CA GLN A 27 5.62 20.13 -26.73
C GLN A 27 6.99 19.77 -27.30
N THR A 28 7.78 19.06 -26.51
CA THR A 28 9.14 18.64 -26.84
C THR A 28 9.25 17.14 -26.69
N VAL A 29 9.99 16.51 -27.60
CA VAL A 29 10.28 15.08 -27.58
C VAL A 29 11.78 14.89 -27.45
N THR A 30 12.20 14.04 -26.52
CA THR A 30 13.60 13.64 -26.34
C THR A 30 13.70 12.12 -26.44
N MET A 31 14.79 11.63 -27.01
CA MET A 31 15.01 10.20 -27.21
C MET A 31 16.02 9.68 -26.19
N GLY A 32 15.84 8.42 -25.78
CA GLY A 32 16.80 7.66 -25.00
C GLY A 32 16.50 6.17 -25.07
N ILE A 33 17.02 5.44 -24.11
CA ILE A 33 16.76 4.03 -23.88
C ILE A 33 16.22 3.81 -22.47
N VAL A 34 15.64 2.64 -22.23
CA VAL A 34 15.43 2.14 -20.88
C VAL A 34 16.80 1.79 -20.28
N SER A 35 17.25 2.55 -19.29
CA SER A 35 18.52 2.32 -18.60
C SER A 35 18.39 1.30 -17.46
N ALA A 36 17.21 1.21 -16.84
CA ALA A 36 16.88 0.22 -15.80
C ALA A 36 15.36 0.10 -15.65
N THR A 37 14.90 -1.03 -15.13
CA THR A 37 13.52 -1.24 -14.69
C THR A 37 13.50 -1.56 -13.20
N GLY A 38 12.37 -1.34 -12.54
CA GLY A 38 12.19 -1.75 -11.13
C GLY A 38 12.98 -0.93 -10.13
N ARG A 39 13.33 0.33 -10.45
CA ARG A 39 14.03 1.22 -9.52
C ARG A 39 13.08 1.61 -8.38
N ASN A 40 13.38 1.11 -7.19
CA ASN A 40 12.64 1.33 -5.96
C ASN A 40 13.57 1.93 -4.88
N ASN A 41 12.99 2.32 -3.74
CA ASN A 41 13.72 2.82 -2.57
C ASN A 41 14.61 4.05 -2.87
N LEU A 42 14.19 4.90 -3.81
CA LEU A 42 14.86 6.15 -4.14
C LEU A 42 14.42 7.30 -3.22
N GLY A 43 13.30 7.13 -2.51
CA GLY A 43 12.76 8.15 -1.61
C GLY A 43 12.19 9.38 -2.32
N ILE A 44 11.95 9.28 -3.63
CA ILE A 44 11.34 10.31 -4.49
C ILE A 44 9.85 10.46 -4.17
N LEU A 45 9.14 9.36 -3.92
CA LEU A 45 7.71 9.33 -3.58
C LEU A 45 7.46 9.14 -2.08
N SER A 46 8.51 9.19 -1.25
CA SER A 46 8.38 9.13 0.20
C SER A 46 8.05 10.51 0.75
N ASN A 47 7.14 10.58 1.71
CA ASN A 47 6.80 11.81 2.43
C ASN A 47 6.59 11.50 3.93
N GLU A 48 6.21 12.51 4.69
CA GLU A 48 5.96 12.39 6.14
C GLU A 48 4.86 11.35 6.48
N GLN A 49 3.97 11.04 5.54
CA GLN A 49 2.90 10.06 5.71
C GLN A 49 3.28 8.63 5.28
N GLY A 50 4.51 8.40 4.79
CA GLY A 50 5.04 7.07 4.52
C GLY A 50 5.82 6.92 3.22
N VAL A 51 6.20 5.67 2.92
CA VAL A 51 6.98 5.30 1.74
C VAL A 51 6.03 4.97 0.58
N GLY A 52 6.11 5.77 -0.50
CA GLY A 52 5.35 5.56 -1.73
C GLY A 52 5.71 4.26 -2.46
N TYR A 53 4.86 3.87 -3.43
CA TYR A 53 5.10 2.69 -4.27
C TYR A 53 6.02 3.04 -5.44
N GLU A 54 7.33 3.02 -5.19
CA GLU A 54 8.36 3.35 -6.18
C GLU A 54 8.76 2.13 -7.00
N ASN A 55 8.45 2.12 -8.30
CA ASN A 55 8.86 1.05 -9.22
C ASN A 55 9.26 1.64 -10.58
N PHE A 56 10.18 2.59 -10.56
CA PHE A 56 10.44 3.43 -11.72
C PHE A 56 11.13 2.69 -12.88
N ILE A 57 10.75 3.07 -14.09
CA ILE A 57 11.55 2.92 -15.29
C ILE A 57 12.59 4.05 -15.28
N GLN A 58 13.86 3.70 -15.36
CA GLN A 58 14.94 4.66 -15.55
C GLN A 58 15.22 4.83 -17.03
N THR A 59 15.44 6.06 -17.48
CA THR A 59 15.83 6.39 -18.85
C THR A 59 16.88 7.49 -18.87
N ASP A 60 17.72 7.49 -19.90
CA ASP A 60 18.66 8.56 -20.23
C ASP A 60 18.06 9.62 -21.18
N ALA A 61 16.80 9.43 -21.62
CA ALA A 61 16.07 10.46 -22.34
C ALA A 61 16.01 11.75 -21.50
N ALA A 62 16.22 12.90 -22.14
CA ALA A 62 16.26 14.17 -21.45
C ALA A 62 14.86 14.56 -20.91
N ILE A 63 14.64 14.31 -19.62
CA ILE A 63 13.53 14.75 -18.78
C ILE A 63 13.99 15.94 -17.95
N ASN A 64 13.36 17.10 -18.11
CA ASN A 64 13.55 18.31 -17.28
C ASN A 64 12.23 18.76 -16.63
N GLN A 65 12.27 19.76 -15.75
CA GLN A 65 11.05 20.39 -15.22
C GLN A 65 10.09 20.76 -16.37
N GLY A 66 8.80 20.45 -16.19
CA GLY A 66 7.77 20.58 -17.22
C GLY A 66 7.51 19.30 -18.04
N ASN A 67 8.36 18.28 -17.93
CA ASN A 67 8.03 16.94 -18.45
C ASN A 67 7.23 16.08 -17.47
N SER A 68 7.21 16.42 -16.17
CA SER A 68 6.45 15.66 -15.17
C SER A 68 4.97 15.58 -15.54
N GLY A 69 4.39 14.37 -15.49
CA GLY A 69 3.05 14.06 -15.98
C GLY A 69 2.98 13.75 -17.49
N GLY A 70 4.05 14.01 -18.24
CA GLY A 70 4.18 13.68 -19.66
C GLY A 70 4.41 12.20 -19.93
N ALA A 71 4.39 11.82 -21.20
CA ALA A 71 4.47 10.43 -21.64
C ALA A 71 5.92 9.95 -21.81
N LEU A 72 6.18 8.71 -21.44
CA LEU A 72 7.28 7.91 -21.95
C LEU A 72 6.69 6.87 -22.91
N ILE A 73 7.10 6.89 -24.18
CA ILE A 73 6.59 5.99 -25.23
C ILE A 73 7.69 5.11 -25.79
N ASP A 74 7.34 3.90 -26.24
CA ASP A 74 8.28 3.04 -26.99
C ASP A 74 8.43 3.46 -28.45
N ALA A 75 9.31 2.78 -29.18
CA ALA A 75 9.53 2.98 -30.61
C ALA A 75 8.30 2.72 -31.50
N LYS A 76 7.22 2.15 -30.97
CA LYS A 76 5.93 1.95 -31.67
C LYS A 76 4.91 3.03 -31.31
N GLY A 77 5.28 4.03 -30.51
CA GLY A 77 4.40 5.09 -30.04
C GLY A 77 3.41 4.65 -28.96
N ARG A 78 3.64 3.50 -28.31
CA ARG A 78 2.79 3.01 -27.22
C ARG A 78 3.28 3.59 -25.89
N LEU A 79 2.36 3.99 -25.02
CA LEU A 79 2.69 4.51 -23.70
C LEU A 79 3.27 3.40 -22.83
N VAL A 80 4.47 3.61 -22.29
CA VAL A 80 5.17 2.67 -21.40
C VAL A 80 5.36 3.22 -19.99
N GLY A 81 5.32 4.53 -19.81
CA GLY A 81 5.39 5.15 -18.50
C GLY A 81 4.97 6.62 -18.47
N ILE A 82 4.91 7.19 -17.28
CA ILE A 82 4.60 8.61 -17.01
C ILE A 82 5.84 9.26 -16.40
N ASN A 83 6.40 10.25 -17.09
CA ASN A 83 7.57 10.98 -16.63
C ASN A 83 7.27 11.62 -15.26
N THR A 84 8.12 11.37 -14.27
CA THR A 84 7.82 11.76 -12.88
C THR A 84 8.90 12.65 -12.30
N ALA A 85 10.15 12.20 -12.32
CA ALA A 85 11.24 12.85 -11.61
C ALA A 85 12.58 12.69 -12.32
N ILE A 86 13.58 13.44 -11.86
CA ILE A 86 14.99 13.25 -12.15
C ILE A 86 15.78 13.26 -10.85
N ILE A 87 16.95 12.61 -10.84
CA ILE A 87 17.96 12.83 -9.80
C ILE A 87 19.05 13.69 -10.43
N SER A 88 19.22 14.91 -9.93
CA SER A 88 20.22 15.85 -10.45
C SER A 88 20.68 16.85 -9.39
N PRO A 89 22.01 17.05 -9.21
CA PRO A 89 22.56 18.11 -8.38
C PRO A 89 22.28 19.52 -8.93
N SER A 90 22.21 19.68 -10.25
CA SER A 90 22.06 20.98 -10.93
C SER A 90 20.63 21.32 -11.32
N ARG A 91 19.66 20.46 -10.98
CA ARG A 91 18.26 20.48 -11.44
C ARG A 91 18.06 20.31 -12.96
N GLY A 92 19.13 20.18 -13.75
CA GLY A 92 19.08 19.79 -15.16
C GLY A 92 19.26 18.28 -15.34
N ASN A 93 18.73 17.71 -16.42
CA ASN A 93 18.94 16.30 -16.72
C ASN A 93 20.45 15.96 -16.92
N ILE A 94 20.93 14.89 -16.28
CA ILE A 94 22.29 14.36 -16.41
C ILE A 94 22.34 12.90 -16.91
N GLY A 95 21.29 12.47 -17.61
CA GLY A 95 21.07 11.09 -18.08
C GLY A 95 20.36 10.18 -17.07
N ILE A 96 19.73 10.73 -16.02
CA ILE A 96 19.04 9.96 -14.98
C ILE A 96 17.61 10.49 -14.79
N GLY A 97 16.70 10.01 -15.62
CA GLY A 97 15.26 10.28 -15.54
C GLY A 97 14.45 9.07 -15.08
N PHE A 98 13.32 9.34 -14.43
CA PHE A 98 12.44 8.31 -13.86
C PHE A 98 10.98 8.48 -14.32
N SER A 99 10.38 7.36 -14.70
CA SER A 99 8.97 7.27 -15.09
C SER A 99 8.23 6.19 -14.32
N ILE A 100 6.99 6.47 -13.90
CA ILE A 100 6.09 5.47 -13.32
C ILE A 100 5.64 4.53 -14.46
N PRO A 101 5.73 3.19 -14.32
CA PRO A 101 5.28 2.26 -15.35
C PRO A 101 3.80 2.41 -15.70
N VAL A 102 3.46 2.26 -16.99
CA VAL A 102 2.09 2.46 -17.46
C VAL A 102 1.10 1.49 -16.82
N ASN A 103 1.51 0.24 -16.51
CA ASN A 103 0.64 -0.73 -15.83
C ASN A 103 0.22 -0.20 -14.44
N GLN A 104 1.14 0.43 -13.71
CA GLN A 104 0.88 1.03 -12.40
C GLN A 104 0.00 2.28 -12.53
N ALA A 105 0.31 3.15 -13.48
CA ALA A 105 -0.49 4.35 -13.74
C ALA A 105 -1.93 4.00 -14.16
N ALA A 106 -2.10 2.98 -15.00
CA ALA A 106 -3.41 2.50 -15.44
C ALA A 106 -4.23 1.91 -14.29
N ALA A 107 -3.62 1.15 -13.39
CA ALA A 107 -4.30 0.63 -12.19
C ALA A 107 -4.83 1.77 -11.30
N ILE A 108 -4.00 2.79 -11.05
CA ILE A 108 -4.38 3.98 -10.28
C ILE A 108 -5.52 4.73 -10.97
N MET A 109 -5.40 4.98 -12.28
CA MET A 109 -6.42 5.66 -13.07
C MET A 109 -7.75 4.92 -13.01
N ASN A 110 -7.76 3.61 -13.22
CA ASN A 110 -8.97 2.79 -13.18
C ASN A 110 -9.66 2.87 -11.81
N SER A 111 -8.88 2.83 -10.72
CA SER A 111 -9.41 2.95 -9.35
C SER A 111 -10.06 4.31 -9.09
N LEU A 112 -9.39 5.40 -9.52
CA LEU A 112 -9.88 6.77 -9.38
C LEU A 112 -11.15 7.00 -10.20
N VAL A 113 -11.19 6.52 -11.44
CA VAL A 113 -12.37 6.64 -12.32
C VAL A 113 -13.56 5.87 -11.74
N ALA A 114 -13.33 4.67 -11.22
CA ALA A 114 -14.40 3.81 -10.71
C ALA A 114 -14.93 4.27 -9.35
N THR A 115 -14.07 4.81 -8.46
CA THR A 115 -14.42 4.98 -7.05
C THR A 115 -14.13 6.35 -6.46
N GLY A 116 -13.51 7.25 -7.23
CA GLY A 116 -13.10 8.58 -6.77
C GLY A 116 -11.89 8.59 -5.82
N LYS A 117 -11.34 7.41 -5.46
CA LYS A 117 -10.16 7.26 -4.60
C LYS A 117 -9.27 6.12 -5.10
N VAL A 118 -8.02 6.10 -4.66
CA VAL A 118 -7.11 4.98 -4.94
C VAL A 118 -7.35 3.90 -3.90
N GLN A 119 -7.96 2.79 -4.32
CA GLN A 119 -8.14 1.60 -3.49
C GLN A 119 -7.03 0.60 -3.75
N ARG A 120 -6.55 -0.05 -2.69
CA ARG A 120 -5.47 -1.04 -2.77
C ARG A 120 -5.93 -2.39 -2.24
N GLY A 121 -5.60 -3.45 -2.97
CA GLY A 121 -5.79 -4.81 -2.51
C GLY A 121 -4.99 -5.10 -1.23
N TYR A 122 -5.53 -6.01 -0.43
CA TYR A 122 -4.91 -6.52 0.79
C TYR A 122 -4.93 -8.05 0.78
N LEU A 123 -3.76 -8.65 1.00
CA LEU A 123 -3.60 -10.10 1.11
C LEU A 123 -3.57 -10.57 2.58
N GLY A 124 -2.91 -9.81 3.45
CA GLY A 124 -2.79 -10.12 4.89
C GLY A 124 -1.74 -11.15 5.24
N VAL A 125 -0.52 -10.94 4.75
CA VAL A 125 0.63 -11.81 5.02
C VAL A 125 1.82 -10.98 5.47
N ALA A 126 2.59 -11.53 6.39
CA ALA A 126 3.95 -11.07 6.68
C ALA A 126 4.94 -12.10 6.11
N GLY A 127 6.06 -11.61 5.63
CA GLY A 127 7.08 -12.47 5.05
C GLY A 127 8.37 -11.74 4.81
N GLN A 128 9.34 -12.47 4.29
CA GLN A 128 10.65 -11.97 3.92
C GLN A 128 11.03 -12.52 2.54
N ASN A 129 11.95 -11.85 1.86
CA ASN A 129 12.52 -12.38 0.63
C ASN A 129 13.13 -13.76 0.90
N LEU A 130 12.93 -14.69 -0.03
CA LEU A 130 13.59 -15.98 0.04
C LEU A 130 15.08 -15.80 -0.29
N GLU A 131 15.93 -15.92 0.74
CA GLU A 131 17.37 -15.92 0.57
C GLU A 131 17.86 -17.28 0.05
N PRO A 132 18.95 -17.34 -0.74
CA PRO A 132 19.48 -18.59 -1.29
C PRO A 132 19.70 -19.69 -0.23
N LYS A 133 20.30 -19.33 0.90
CA LYS A 133 20.56 -20.27 2.01
C LYS A 133 19.28 -20.81 2.64
N LEU A 134 18.22 -20.00 2.67
CA LEU A 134 16.91 -20.42 3.16
C LEU A 134 16.22 -21.32 2.14
N ALA A 135 16.34 -21.04 0.84
CA ALA A 135 15.85 -21.93 -0.20
C ALA A 135 16.51 -23.32 -0.09
N GLU A 136 17.84 -23.36 0.04
CA GLU A 136 18.60 -24.61 0.18
C GLU A 136 18.20 -25.41 1.44
N SER A 137 18.02 -24.74 2.59
CA SER A 137 17.60 -25.42 3.82
C SER A 137 16.19 -25.99 3.76
N LEU A 138 15.35 -25.47 2.85
CA LEU A 138 14.01 -25.96 2.55
C LEU A 138 13.98 -26.99 1.40
N GLY A 139 15.16 -27.41 0.90
CA GLY A 139 15.27 -28.39 -0.19
C GLY A 139 14.91 -27.83 -1.57
N LEU A 140 14.96 -26.52 -1.74
CA LEU A 140 14.68 -25.83 -3.00
C LEU A 140 15.98 -25.44 -3.70
N PRO A 141 15.96 -25.26 -5.04
CA PRO A 141 17.10 -24.69 -5.76
C PRO A 141 17.53 -23.34 -5.16
N ALA A 142 18.84 -23.11 -4.99
CA ALA A 142 19.38 -21.88 -4.41
C ALA A 142 19.00 -20.59 -5.16
N ASN A 143 18.62 -20.71 -6.44
CA ASN A 143 18.15 -19.62 -7.29
C ASN A 143 16.62 -19.43 -7.27
N THR A 144 15.89 -20.19 -6.45
CA THR A 144 14.45 -20.00 -6.25
C THR A 144 14.21 -18.61 -5.68
N LYS A 145 13.32 -17.85 -6.32
CA LYS A 145 12.88 -16.55 -5.84
C LYS A 145 11.46 -16.64 -5.31
N GLY A 146 11.12 -15.79 -4.35
CA GLY A 146 9.82 -15.83 -3.70
C GLY A 146 9.78 -15.03 -2.42
N VAL A 147 8.61 -15.02 -1.79
CA VAL A 147 8.41 -14.47 -0.45
C VAL A 147 8.07 -15.61 0.50
N ALA A 148 8.97 -15.87 1.44
CA ALA A 148 8.75 -16.82 2.52
C ALA A 148 7.78 -16.21 3.55
N VAL A 149 6.62 -16.84 3.73
CA VAL A 149 5.57 -16.37 4.64
C VAL A 149 5.96 -16.69 6.08
N SER A 150 6.25 -15.64 6.85
CA SER A 150 6.60 -15.75 8.27
C SER A 150 5.35 -15.78 9.15
N ASP A 151 4.29 -15.09 8.74
CA ASP A 151 3.01 -15.06 9.44
C ASP A 151 1.84 -14.77 8.49
N VAL A 152 0.65 -15.21 8.87
CA VAL A 152 -0.60 -14.94 8.14
C VAL A 152 -1.54 -14.24 9.10
N VAL A 153 -1.94 -13.01 8.75
CA VAL A 153 -2.81 -12.21 9.60
C VAL A 153 -4.13 -12.95 9.80
N LYS A 154 -4.56 -13.10 11.06
CA LYS A 154 -5.81 -13.78 11.41
C LYS A 154 -6.99 -13.09 10.70
N ASP A 155 -7.97 -13.88 10.26
CA ASP A 155 -9.18 -13.43 9.55
C ASP A 155 -8.95 -12.67 8.22
N SER A 156 -7.69 -12.60 7.78
CA SER A 156 -7.31 -11.98 6.50
C SER A 156 -7.75 -12.80 5.29
N PRO A 157 -7.74 -12.20 4.09
CA PRO A 157 -7.91 -12.91 2.83
C PRO A 157 -7.02 -14.15 2.69
N ALA A 158 -5.74 -14.04 3.01
CA ALA A 158 -4.79 -15.15 2.94
C ALA A 158 -5.16 -16.28 3.91
N ALA A 159 -5.54 -15.96 5.15
CA ALA A 159 -5.97 -16.96 6.13
C ALA A 159 -7.22 -17.72 5.65
N LYS A 160 -8.22 -16.99 5.16
CA LYS A 160 -9.48 -17.56 4.63
C LYS A 160 -9.25 -18.47 3.42
N ALA A 161 -8.24 -18.17 2.60
CA ALA A 161 -7.85 -18.97 1.46
C ALA A 161 -6.92 -20.16 1.80
N GLY A 162 -6.56 -20.32 3.08
CA GLY A 162 -5.73 -21.44 3.54
C GLY A 162 -4.24 -21.28 3.24
N LEU A 163 -3.77 -20.05 3.05
CA LEU A 163 -2.33 -19.74 3.07
C LEU A 163 -1.79 -19.99 4.49
N LYS A 164 -0.55 -20.45 4.60
CA LYS A 164 0.05 -20.85 5.86
C LYS A 164 1.44 -20.26 6.02
N ARG A 165 1.88 -20.18 7.28
CA ARG A 165 3.29 -19.98 7.60
C ARG A 165 4.14 -21.06 6.90
N SER A 166 5.33 -20.67 6.47
CA SER A 166 6.28 -21.49 5.69
C SER A 166 5.87 -21.74 4.24
N ASP A 167 4.73 -21.24 3.76
CA ASP A 167 4.51 -21.14 2.32
C ASP A 167 5.52 -20.17 1.71
N ILE A 168 5.92 -20.43 0.47
CA ILE A 168 6.70 -19.50 -0.32
C ILE A 168 5.85 -19.02 -1.49
N ILE A 169 5.46 -17.75 -1.48
CA ILE A 169 4.70 -17.15 -2.59
C ILE A 169 5.66 -16.93 -3.75
N VAL A 170 5.35 -17.54 -4.90
CA VAL A 170 6.18 -17.47 -6.11
C VAL A 170 5.49 -16.78 -7.28
N LYS A 171 4.15 -16.80 -7.35
CA LYS A 171 3.39 -16.09 -8.40
C LYS A 171 2.05 -15.54 -7.90
N ILE A 172 1.60 -14.45 -8.52
CA ILE A 172 0.23 -13.94 -8.41
C ILE A 172 -0.33 -13.74 -9.82
N ASN A 173 -1.46 -14.38 -10.13
CA ASN A 173 -2.08 -14.38 -11.45
C ASN A 173 -1.10 -14.71 -12.59
N GLY A 174 -0.15 -15.61 -12.31
CA GLY A 174 0.91 -16.00 -13.24
C GLY A 174 2.08 -15.01 -13.36
N ARG A 175 2.02 -13.83 -12.75
CA ARG A 175 3.15 -12.89 -12.64
C ARG A 175 4.09 -13.35 -11.53
N ASP A 176 5.38 -13.40 -11.82
CA ASP A 176 6.41 -13.83 -10.86
C ASP A 176 6.49 -12.86 -9.67
N VAL A 177 6.67 -13.43 -8.48
CA VAL A 177 6.89 -12.72 -7.23
C VAL A 177 8.30 -13.06 -6.77
N ASP A 178 9.24 -12.15 -7.00
CA ASP A 178 10.65 -12.39 -6.69
C ASP A 178 11.11 -11.76 -5.36
N SER A 179 10.27 -10.92 -4.77
CA SER A 179 10.58 -10.12 -3.60
C SER A 179 9.30 -9.68 -2.88
N GLN A 180 9.43 -9.30 -1.60
CA GLN A 180 8.38 -8.73 -0.78
C GLN A 180 7.88 -7.41 -1.38
N PHE A 181 8.78 -6.63 -1.98
CA PHE A 181 8.40 -5.42 -2.71
C PHE A 181 7.51 -5.77 -3.91
N ALA A 182 7.90 -6.75 -4.74
CA ALA A 182 7.08 -7.19 -5.87
C ALA A 182 5.72 -7.71 -5.40
N LEU A 183 5.67 -8.54 -4.36
CA LEU A 183 4.41 -9.00 -3.76
C LEU A 183 3.50 -7.83 -3.38
N ARG A 184 4.02 -6.89 -2.59
CA ARG A 184 3.29 -5.71 -2.11
C ARG A 184 2.80 -4.84 -3.28
N LEU A 185 3.63 -4.64 -4.29
CA LEU A 185 3.32 -3.83 -5.47
C LEU A 185 2.26 -4.49 -6.36
N ILE A 186 2.35 -5.80 -6.60
CA ILE A 186 1.37 -6.53 -7.41
C ILE A 186 0.01 -6.49 -6.72
N VAL A 187 -0.05 -6.81 -5.43
CA VAL A 187 -1.31 -6.80 -4.67
C VAL A 187 -1.92 -5.40 -4.60
N SER A 188 -1.12 -4.34 -4.44
CA SER A 188 -1.63 -2.96 -4.35
C SER A 188 -2.21 -2.42 -5.66
N GLN A 189 -1.88 -3.02 -6.81
CA GLN A 189 -2.41 -2.66 -8.13
C GLN A 189 -3.72 -3.36 -8.48
N ILE A 190 -4.15 -4.33 -7.66
CA ILE A 190 -5.39 -5.08 -7.89
C ILE A 190 -6.48 -4.52 -6.97
N MET A 191 -7.68 -4.29 -7.53
CA MET A 191 -8.81 -3.79 -6.77
C MET A 191 -9.20 -4.75 -5.63
N PRO A 192 -9.64 -4.23 -4.47
CA PRO A 192 -10.30 -5.04 -3.46
C PRO A 192 -11.44 -5.87 -4.04
N ASP A 193 -11.81 -6.94 -3.35
CA ASP A 193 -12.84 -7.91 -3.74
C ASP A 193 -12.55 -8.73 -5.01
N THR A 194 -11.41 -8.51 -5.66
CA THR A 194 -10.97 -9.31 -6.81
C THR A 194 -10.45 -10.67 -6.35
N GLU A 195 -10.90 -11.76 -6.98
CA GLU A 195 -10.31 -13.10 -6.82
C GLU A 195 -9.01 -13.20 -7.61
N ILE A 196 -7.92 -13.57 -6.94
CA ILE A 196 -6.60 -13.79 -7.53
C ILE A 196 -6.15 -15.24 -7.31
N SER A 197 -5.29 -15.74 -8.20
CA SER A 197 -4.59 -17.00 -8.01
C SER A 197 -3.20 -16.73 -7.43
N VAL A 198 -2.94 -17.22 -6.22
CA VAL A 198 -1.64 -17.16 -5.55
C VAL A 198 -0.98 -18.52 -5.66
N THR A 199 0.12 -18.61 -6.39
CA THR A 199 0.93 -19.83 -6.46
C THR A 199 1.96 -19.82 -5.35
N VAL A 200 1.96 -20.88 -4.54
CA VAL A 200 2.91 -21.10 -3.45
C VAL A 200 3.67 -22.40 -3.60
N LEU A 201 4.89 -22.45 -3.07
CA LEU A 201 5.56 -23.70 -2.75
C LEU A 201 5.25 -24.06 -1.30
N ARG A 202 4.68 -25.25 -1.10
CA ARG A 202 4.41 -25.84 0.21
C ARG A 202 4.92 -27.27 0.20
N ASP A 203 5.84 -27.59 1.11
CA ASP A 203 6.51 -28.89 1.19
C ASP A 203 7.19 -29.27 -0.14
N GLY A 204 7.82 -28.29 -0.80
CA GLY A 204 8.48 -28.45 -2.10
C GLY A 204 7.54 -28.62 -3.31
N LYS A 205 6.22 -28.53 -3.13
CA LYS A 205 5.23 -28.69 -4.21
C LYS A 205 4.51 -27.37 -4.48
N GLU A 206 4.32 -27.07 -5.77
CA GLU A 206 3.48 -25.96 -6.19
C GLU A 206 2.01 -26.21 -5.85
N ARG A 207 1.35 -25.18 -5.32
CA ARG A 207 -0.09 -25.13 -5.05
C ARG A 207 -0.63 -23.79 -5.50
N ALA A 208 -1.75 -23.78 -6.20
CA ALA A 208 -2.48 -22.56 -6.51
C ALA A 208 -3.63 -22.39 -5.50
N LEU A 209 -3.65 -21.26 -4.81
CA LEU A 209 -4.72 -20.86 -3.90
C LEU A 209 -5.52 -19.72 -4.52
N LYS A 210 -6.84 -19.82 -4.48
CA LYS A 210 -7.72 -18.72 -4.88
C LYS A 210 -7.97 -17.83 -3.67
N VAL A 211 -7.65 -16.55 -3.80
CA VAL A 211 -7.75 -15.58 -2.72
C VAL A 211 -8.58 -14.40 -3.18
N LYS A 212 -9.68 -14.11 -2.49
CA LYS A 212 -10.44 -12.87 -2.69
C LYS A 212 -9.79 -11.76 -1.88
N LEU A 213 -9.18 -10.78 -2.54
CA LEU A 213 -8.45 -9.69 -1.86
C LEU A 213 -9.38 -8.83 -1.00
N GLY A 214 -8.86 -8.35 0.12
CA GLY A 214 -9.50 -7.33 0.95
C GLY A 214 -9.06 -5.91 0.54
N SER A 215 -9.49 -4.91 1.30
CA SER A 215 -9.08 -3.51 1.14
C SER A 215 -7.99 -3.14 2.14
N LEU A 216 -6.83 -2.67 1.66
CA LEU A 216 -5.75 -2.21 2.53
C LEU A 216 -6.15 -0.96 3.31
N ASP A 217 -6.95 -0.08 2.72
CA ASP A 217 -7.38 1.16 3.36
C ASP A 217 -8.35 0.88 4.51
N GLU A 218 -9.22 -0.12 4.37
CA GLU A 218 -10.08 -0.58 5.49
C GLU A 218 -9.25 -1.19 6.62
N GLN A 219 -8.20 -1.95 6.28
CA GLN A 219 -7.31 -2.54 7.27
C GLN A 219 -6.41 -1.51 7.96
N ALA A 220 -5.93 -0.50 7.23
CA ALA A 220 -5.12 0.60 7.77
C ALA A 220 -5.98 1.60 8.56
N GLY A 221 -7.24 1.81 8.17
CA GLY A 221 -8.22 2.51 8.99
C GLY A 221 -8.48 1.76 10.29
N ALA A 222 -8.56 0.42 10.23
CA ALA A 222 -8.91 -0.39 11.38
C ALA A 222 -7.92 -0.31 12.55
N THR A 223 -6.69 0.21 12.43
CA THR A 223 -5.80 0.43 13.60
C THR A 223 -4.89 1.63 13.38
N GLY A 224 -4.83 2.57 14.33
CA GLY A 224 -3.94 3.72 14.24
C GLY A 224 -4.05 4.67 15.42
N GLU A 225 -3.11 5.62 15.52
CA GLU A 225 -3.25 6.75 16.45
C GLU A 225 -4.29 7.73 15.91
N PHE A 226 -5.36 7.97 16.67
CA PHE A 226 -6.37 8.94 16.23
C PHE A 226 -6.05 10.37 16.69
N ILE A 227 -5.33 10.48 17.80
CA ILE A 227 -4.71 11.70 18.35
C ILE A 227 -3.33 11.30 18.92
N PRO A 228 -2.39 12.25 19.05
CA PRO A 228 -1.03 11.94 19.50
C PRO A 228 -1.01 11.14 20.82
N GLY A 229 -0.38 9.97 20.77
CA GLY A 229 -0.21 9.10 21.93
C GLY A 229 -1.44 8.28 22.30
N VAL A 230 -2.47 8.19 21.45
CA VAL A 230 -3.64 7.32 21.69
C VAL A 230 -3.94 6.46 20.47
N THR A 231 -3.62 5.17 20.58
CA THR A 231 -3.88 4.17 19.53
C THR A 231 -5.25 3.55 19.71
N VAL A 232 -6.01 3.51 18.63
CA VAL A 232 -7.31 2.85 18.56
C VAL A 232 -7.32 1.77 17.48
N LYS A 233 -8.20 0.79 17.65
CA LYS A 233 -8.48 -0.25 16.67
C LYS A 233 -9.99 -0.37 16.48
N ALA A 234 -10.47 -0.48 15.24
CA ALA A 234 -11.85 -0.80 14.92
C ALA A 234 -12.27 -2.08 15.65
N ILE A 235 -13.52 -2.12 16.14
CA ILE A 235 -14.02 -3.30 16.86
C ILE A 235 -13.97 -4.53 15.95
N ASP A 236 -13.27 -5.57 16.40
CA ASP A 236 -13.26 -6.91 15.79
C ASP A 236 -13.62 -7.99 16.84
N GLU A 237 -13.75 -9.25 16.42
CA GLU A 237 -14.12 -10.36 17.31
C GLU A 237 -13.10 -10.62 18.44
N GLU A 238 -11.82 -10.32 18.19
CA GLU A 238 -10.78 -10.44 19.21
C GLU A 238 -11.01 -9.43 20.34
N LEU A 239 -11.18 -8.15 19.99
CA LEU A 239 -11.45 -7.09 20.95
C LEU A 239 -12.80 -7.29 21.64
N ARG A 240 -13.82 -7.79 20.92
CA ARG A 240 -15.11 -8.16 21.52
C ARG A 240 -14.94 -9.19 22.62
N THR A 241 -14.13 -10.22 22.37
CA THR A 241 -13.84 -11.26 23.36
C THR A 241 -12.99 -10.73 24.51
N GLN A 242 -11.90 -10.02 24.20
CA GLN A 242 -10.94 -9.51 25.17
C GLN A 242 -11.57 -8.51 26.15
N PHE A 243 -12.35 -7.56 25.62
CA PHE A 243 -12.96 -6.49 26.41
C PHE A 243 -14.42 -6.73 26.76
N LYS A 244 -14.97 -7.91 26.41
CA LYS A 244 -16.37 -8.32 26.67
C LYS A 244 -17.37 -7.30 26.12
N ILE A 245 -17.16 -6.90 24.87
CA ILE A 245 -17.99 -5.90 24.19
C ILE A 245 -19.32 -6.54 23.77
N ASP A 246 -20.44 -5.94 24.16
CA ASP A 246 -21.78 -6.41 23.82
C ASP A 246 -21.99 -6.42 22.29
N LYS A 247 -22.70 -7.43 21.79
CA LYS A 247 -23.05 -7.54 20.36
C LYS A 247 -23.93 -6.39 19.88
N ALA A 248 -24.68 -5.74 20.76
CA ALA A 248 -25.47 -4.55 20.45
C ALA A 248 -24.62 -3.32 20.08
N VAL A 249 -23.32 -3.34 20.38
CA VAL A 249 -22.38 -2.27 19.99
C VAL A 249 -21.96 -2.54 18.56
N GLU A 250 -22.70 -2.00 17.59
CA GLU A 250 -22.49 -2.29 16.17
C GLU A 250 -21.30 -1.53 15.56
N ALA A 251 -20.94 -0.38 16.12
CA ALA A 251 -19.89 0.50 15.60
C ALA A 251 -19.10 1.19 16.73
N GLY A 252 -17.82 1.46 16.45
CA GLY A 252 -16.92 2.14 17.37
C GLY A 252 -15.46 1.74 17.15
N VAL A 253 -14.56 2.43 17.84
CA VAL A 253 -13.14 2.07 17.94
C VAL A 253 -12.75 1.82 19.39
N VAL A 254 -11.94 0.80 19.64
CA VAL A 254 -11.43 0.44 20.97
C VAL A 254 -10.06 1.09 21.15
N VAL A 255 -9.85 1.79 22.26
CA VAL A 255 -8.51 2.23 22.66
C VAL A 255 -7.69 0.98 23.01
N THR A 256 -6.62 0.75 22.28
CA THR A 256 -5.75 -0.44 22.46
C THR A 256 -4.45 -0.10 23.18
N ALA A 257 -3.95 1.13 23.01
CA ALA A 257 -2.78 1.63 23.71
C ALA A 257 -2.87 3.14 23.92
N ILE A 258 -2.26 3.61 25.00
CA ILE A 258 -2.08 5.03 25.31
C ILE A 258 -0.66 5.25 25.84
N ASP A 259 0.00 6.30 25.39
CA ASP A 259 1.29 6.73 25.96
C ASP A 259 1.06 7.22 27.38
N ASP A 260 1.86 6.75 28.34
CA ASP A 260 1.80 7.15 29.75
C ASP A 260 1.97 8.66 29.96
N LYS A 261 2.62 9.36 29.02
CA LYS A 261 2.80 10.83 29.03
C LYS A 261 1.68 11.58 28.32
N SER A 262 0.73 10.87 27.70
CA SER A 262 -0.38 11.48 27.00
C SER A 262 -1.26 12.26 27.99
N PRO A 263 -1.69 13.49 27.66
CA PRO A 263 -2.62 14.26 28.50
C PRO A 263 -4.01 13.59 28.61
N TYR A 264 -4.24 12.52 27.84
CA TYR A 264 -5.49 11.78 27.81
C TYR A 264 -5.44 10.45 28.58
N ALA A 265 -4.31 10.10 29.22
CA ALA A 265 -4.07 8.82 29.91
C ALA A 265 -5.15 8.46 30.94
N ASP A 266 -5.65 9.47 31.68
CA ASP A 266 -6.68 9.28 32.70
C ASP A 266 -8.11 9.12 32.14
N ILE A 267 -8.31 9.46 30.87
CA ILE A 267 -9.63 9.49 30.22
C ILE A 267 -9.79 8.33 29.24
N LEU A 268 -8.79 8.10 28.39
CA LEU A 268 -8.81 7.17 27.27
C LEU A 268 -7.98 5.92 27.58
N VAL A 269 -8.48 5.11 28.51
CA VAL A 269 -7.79 3.89 28.96
C VAL A 269 -8.01 2.71 27.99
N PRO A 270 -7.08 1.75 27.90
CA PRO A 270 -7.27 0.55 27.10
C PRO A 270 -8.58 -0.20 27.41
N GLY A 271 -9.29 -0.61 26.36
CA GLY A 271 -10.60 -1.25 26.44
C GLY A 271 -11.79 -0.29 26.48
N LEU A 272 -11.55 1.03 26.51
CA LEU A 272 -12.58 2.03 26.28
C LEU A 272 -12.95 2.08 24.81
N ILE A 273 -14.25 2.08 24.53
CA ILE A 273 -14.81 2.12 23.19
C ILE A 273 -15.27 3.54 22.91
N ILE A 274 -14.82 4.14 21.82
CA ILE A 274 -15.29 5.42 21.32
C ILE A 274 -16.32 5.13 20.23
N VAL A 275 -17.56 5.54 20.46
CA VAL A 275 -18.70 5.29 19.55
C VAL A 275 -18.92 6.51 18.65
N GLU A 276 -18.79 7.71 19.21
CA GLU A 276 -18.91 8.97 18.46
C GLU A 276 -17.88 10.00 18.93
N ILE A 277 -17.51 10.89 18.02
CA ILE A 277 -16.73 12.10 18.31
C ILE A 277 -17.47 13.29 17.70
N ASN A 278 -17.80 14.29 18.51
CA ASN A 278 -18.54 15.49 18.11
C ASN A 278 -19.85 15.18 17.35
N ARG A 279 -20.62 14.19 17.84
CA ARG A 279 -21.87 13.68 17.23
C ARG A 279 -21.68 13.04 15.85
N ARG A 280 -20.46 12.65 15.50
CA ARG A 280 -20.15 11.86 14.31
C ARG A 280 -19.79 10.44 14.75
N PRO A 281 -20.49 9.41 14.27
CA PRO A 281 -20.11 8.02 14.48
C PRO A 281 -18.69 7.78 13.96
N VAL A 282 -17.94 6.93 14.67
CA VAL A 282 -16.60 6.51 14.27
C VAL A 282 -16.52 5.00 14.20
N THR A 283 -15.83 4.48 13.19
CA THR A 283 -15.73 3.03 12.91
C THR A 283 -14.30 2.56 12.84
N ASP A 284 -13.35 3.48 12.72
CA ASP A 284 -11.94 3.20 12.49
C ASP A 284 -11.08 4.40 12.93
N ALA A 285 -9.75 4.23 13.00
CA ALA A 285 -8.83 5.27 13.46
C ALA A 285 -8.88 6.53 12.59
N GLN A 286 -9.12 6.38 11.27
CA GLN A 286 -9.17 7.50 10.33
C GLN A 286 -10.42 8.37 10.55
N THR A 287 -11.60 7.75 10.67
CA THR A 287 -12.86 8.42 10.99
C THR A 287 -12.79 9.08 12.36
N ALA A 288 -12.12 8.44 13.33
CA ALA A 288 -11.84 9.04 14.63
C ALA A 288 -10.95 10.29 14.53
N SER A 289 -9.82 10.23 13.82
CA SER A 289 -8.97 11.41 13.58
C SER A 289 -9.71 12.53 12.87
N ALA A 290 -10.48 12.21 11.83
CA ALA A 290 -11.21 13.21 11.03
C ALA A 290 -12.36 13.89 11.79
N ALA A 291 -12.87 13.26 12.86
CA ALA A 291 -13.93 13.81 13.69
C ALA A 291 -13.41 14.72 14.82
N ILE A 292 -12.11 14.69 15.10
CA ILE A 292 -11.44 15.58 16.07
C ILE A 292 -11.22 16.97 15.45
N ARG A 293 -11.32 18.01 16.30
CA ARG A 293 -10.98 19.40 15.98
C ARG A 293 -10.06 19.98 17.06
N THR A 294 -9.32 21.04 16.73
CA THR A 294 -8.60 21.83 17.74
C THR A 294 -9.56 22.39 18.78
N GLY A 295 -9.19 22.32 20.06
CA GLY A 295 -10.01 22.71 21.20
C GLY A 295 -10.80 21.55 21.81
N LEU A 296 -11.97 21.88 22.38
CA LEU A 296 -12.78 20.93 23.13
C LEU A 296 -13.59 20.00 22.20
N ASN A 297 -13.45 18.70 22.43
CA ASN A 297 -14.13 17.62 21.72
C ASN A 297 -14.96 16.81 22.71
N ALA A 298 -16.20 16.48 22.32
CA ALA A 298 -17.08 15.60 23.08
C ALA A 298 -17.08 14.21 22.45
N LEU A 299 -16.76 13.18 23.23
CA LEU A 299 -16.72 11.79 22.80
C LEU A 299 -17.84 11.04 23.50
N LEU A 300 -18.67 10.31 22.75
CA LEU A 300 -19.56 9.29 23.32
C LEU A 300 -18.74 8.01 23.44
N VAL A 301 -18.55 7.55 24.67
CA VAL A 301 -17.70 6.39 24.97
C VAL A 301 -18.46 5.35 25.75
N GLN A 302 -18.09 4.09 25.56
CA GLN A 302 -18.55 2.97 26.36
C GLN A 302 -17.36 2.34 27.09
N TYR A 303 -17.51 2.15 28.40
CA TYR A 303 -16.52 1.43 29.20
C TYR A 303 -17.24 0.51 30.18
N ARG A 304 -16.88 -0.79 30.16
CA ARG A 304 -17.52 -1.82 30.98
C ARG A 304 -19.05 -1.84 30.84
N GLY A 305 -19.55 -1.68 29.61
CA GLY A 305 -20.98 -1.70 29.27
C GLY A 305 -21.71 -0.37 29.46
N VAL A 306 -21.12 0.63 30.11
CA VAL A 306 -21.79 1.91 30.41
C VAL A 306 -21.41 2.96 29.35
N LEU A 307 -22.43 3.51 28.67
CA LEU A 307 -22.29 4.65 27.76
C LEU A 307 -22.27 5.98 28.54
N ARG A 308 -21.34 6.86 28.22
CA ARG A 308 -21.25 8.21 28.78
C ARG A 308 -20.52 9.16 27.84
N TYR A 309 -20.75 10.46 28.01
CA TYR A 309 -19.91 11.47 27.37
C TYR A 309 -18.65 11.73 28.19
N VAL A 310 -17.52 11.84 27.49
CA VAL A 310 -16.26 12.39 28.03
C VAL A 310 -15.80 13.54 27.13
N THR A 311 -15.07 14.47 27.69
CA THR A 311 -14.52 15.61 26.94
C THR A 311 -13.01 15.58 26.97
N ILE A 312 -12.39 15.78 25.81
CA ILE A 312 -10.95 15.94 25.68
C ILE A 312 -10.63 17.26 24.99
N ASN A 313 -9.50 17.88 25.34
CA ASN A 313 -9.05 19.12 24.73
C ASN A 313 -7.80 18.84 23.89
N VAL A 314 -7.90 19.02 22.57
CA VAL A 314 -6.82 18.73 21.62
C VAL A 314 -6.16 20.04 21.20
N LYS A 315 -4.84 20.13 21.35
CA LYS A 315 -4.06 21.31 20.95
C LYS A 315 -3.74 21.28 19.46
#